data_AF-A0A643FN13-F1
#
_entry.id   AF-A0A643FN13-F1
#
_cell.length_a   1.000
_cell.length_b   1.000
_cell.length_c   1.000
_cell.angle_alpha   90.00
_cell.angle_beta   90.00
_cell.angle_gamma   90.00
#
_symmetry.space_group_name_H-M   'P 1'
#
loop_
_entity.id
_entity.type
_entity.pdbx_description
1 polymer ?
#
loop_
_entity_poly.entity_id
_entity_poly.type
_entity_poly.pdbx_seq_one_letter_code
_entity_poly.pdbx_strand_id
1 'polypeptide(L)'
;MNLAELGEAFKHARLLANKTQQEVADSSGVPRARISRFETGGLPELGAVKMLSLFEAVGLELLARPAGHRRTLDDVLAESEAGNAAAGDLRRRVRHAHHKPQAATGRADER
;
A
#
# COMPACT_ATOMS: atom_id res chain seq x y z
N MET A 1 15.99 -3.97 -16.27
CA MET A 1 15.75 -2.99 -15.21
C MET A 1 16.98 -2.89 -14.34
N ASN A 2 17.63 -1.73 -14.33
CA ASN A 2 18.72 -1.36 -13.43
C ASN A 2 18.24 -0.34 -12.38
N LEU A 3 19.11 0.06 -11.44
CA LEU A 3 18.72 0.97 -10.35
C LEU A 3 18.35 2.39 -10.83
N ALA A 4 18.98 2.88 -11.91
CA ALA A 4 18.64 4.19 -12.48
C ALA A 4 17.27 4.18 -13.17
N GLU A 5 16.99 3.13 -13.95
CA GLU A 5 15.67 2.89 -14.55
C GLU A 5 14.57 2.77 -13.47
N LEU A 6 14.90 2.16 -12.33
CA LEU A 6 14.02 2.07 -11.18
C LEU A 6 13.75 3.43 -10.52
N GLY A 7 14.79 4.28 -10.43
CA GLY A 7 14.68 5.65 -9.92
C GLY A 7 13.76 6.53 -10.75
N GLU A 8 13.84 6.43 -12.08
CA GLU A 8 12.92 7.14 -12.98
C GLU A 8 11.48 6.62 -12.86
N ALA A 9 11.28 5.30 -12.84
CA ALA A 9 9.96 4.70 -12.63
C ALA A 9 9.32 5.16 -11.30
N PHE A 10 10.13 5.19 -10.24
CA PHE A 10 9.71 5.71 -8.93
C PHE A 10 9.35 7.21 -8.98
N LYS A 11 10.14 8.04 -9.65
CA LYS A 11 9.86 9.48 -9.83
C LYS A 11 8.53 9.70 -10.53
N HIS A 12 8.25 8.94 -11.59
CA HIS A 12 6.96 8.98 -12.28
C HIS A 12 5.80 8.64 -11.35
N ALA A 13 5.92 7.55 -10.57
CA ALA A 13 4.89 7.18 -9.59
C ALA A 13 4.68 8.26 -8.52
N ARG A 14 5.77 8.86 -8.00
CA ARG A 14 5.70 9.96 -7.03
C ARG A 14 4.90 11.15 -7.59
N LEU A 15 5.19 11.55 -8.83
CA LEU A 15 4.51 12.67 -9.49
C LEU A 15 3.03 12.37 -9.73
N LEU A 16 2.68 11.15 -10.15
CA LEU A 16 1.30 10.71 -10.30
C LEU A 16 0.54 10.70 -8.96
N ALA A 17 1.23 10.38 -7.87
CA ALA A 17 0.69 10.44 -6.51
C ALA A 17 0.62 11.89 -5.96
N ASN A 18 1.03 12.91 -6.73
CA ASN A 18 1.11 14.32 -6.31
C ASN A 18 1.91 14.56 -5.02
N LYS A 19 2.94 13.74 -4.76
CA LYS A 19 3.80 13.89 -3.59
C LYS A 19 5.08 14.63 -3.95
N THR A 20 5.53 15.53 -3.10
CA THR A 20 6.88 16.10 -3.13
C THR A 20 7.91 15.09 -2.63
N GLN A 21 9.19 15.31 -2.92
CA GLN A 21 10.26 14.48 -2.37
C GLN A 21 10.33 14.56 -0.83
N GLN A 22 9.90 15.69 -0.24
CA GLN A 22 9.88 15.85 1.21
C GLN A 22 8.78 15.00 1.85
N GLU A 23 7.57 15.01 1.30
CA GLU A 23 6.47 14.15 1.81
C GLU A 23 6.81 12.66 1.72
N VAL A 24 7.52 12.24 0.67
CA VAL A 24 8.03 10.87 0.60
C VAL A 24 9.13 10.62 1.63
N ALA A 25 10.01 11.60 1.88
CA ALA A 25 11.03 11.47 2.92
C ALA A 25 10.40 11.25 4.31
N ASP A 26 9.38 12.05 4.62
CA ASP A 26 8.68 12.02 5.91
C ASP A 26 7.94 10.69 6.13
N SER A 27 7.36 10.12 5.08
CA SER A 27 6.62 8.84 5.16
C SER A 27 7.50 7.60 5.04
N SER A 28 8.59 7.64 4.29
CA SER A 28 9.46 6.47 4.06
C SER A 28 10.65 6.38 5.04
N GLY A 29 10.92 7.44 5.80
CA GLY A 29 12.13 7.54 6.64
C GLY A 29 13.43 7.47 5.81
N VAL A 30 13.38 7.87 4.54
CA VAL A 30 14.54 8.01 3.67
C VAL A 30 14.86 9.49 3.50
N PRO A 31 16.11 9.94 3.72
CA PRO A 31 16.45 11.34 3.56
C PRO A 31 16.11 11.88 2.17
N ARG A 32 15.50 13.07 2.08
CA ARG A 32 15.13 13.73 0.82
C ARG A 32 16.29 13.80 -0.18
N ALA A 33 17.51 14.09 0.28
CA ALA A 33 18.69 14.12 -0.57
C ALA A 33 19.00 12.75 -1.21
N ARG A 34 18.74 11.65 -0.50
CA ARG A 34 18.91 10.29 -1.01
C ARG A 34 17.80 9.95 -2.02
N ILE A 35 16.58 10.41 -1.79
CA ILE A 35 15.47 10.31 -2.76
C ILE A 35 15.82 11.06 -4.04
N SER A 36 16.32 12.30 -3.93
CA SER A 36 16.75 13.07 -5.11
C SER A 36 17.83 12.33 -5.91
N ARG A 37 18.84 11.75 -5.25
CA ARG A 37 19.87 10.96 -5.95
C ARG A 37 19.31 9.68 -6.56
N PHE A 38 18.32 9.05 -5.91
CA PHE A 38 17.65 7.88 -6.47
C PHE A 38 16.91 8.25 -7.76
N GLU A 39 16.09 9.31 -7.72
CA GLU A 39 15.32 9.82 -8.86
C GLU A 39 16.18 10.32 -10.02
N THR A 40 17.46 10.61 -9.81
CA THR A 40 18.40 11.04 -10.85
C THR A 40 19.44 9.98 -11.20
N GLY A 41 19.30 8.74 -10.72
CA GLY A 41 20.24 7.65 -11.00
C GLY A 41 21.63 7.80 -10.38
N GLY A 42 21.80 8.69 -9.41
CA GLY A 42 23.09 9.00 -8.75
C GLY A 42 23.40 8.14 -7.53
N LEU A 43 22.60 7.12 -7.23
CA LEU A 43 22.89 6.15 -6.17
C LEU A 43 23.67 4.96 -6.73
N PRO A 44 24.80 4.58 -6.12
CA PRO A 44 25.48 3.32 -6.47
C PRO A 44 24.70 2.10 -5.94
N GLU A 45 23.97 2.26 -4.83
CA GLU A 45 23.22 1.20 -4.18
C GLU A 45 22.03 1.71 -3.34
N LEU A 46 21.05 0.83 -3.12
CA LEU A 46 19.89 1.06 -2.28
C LEU A 46 19.48 -0.25 -1.61
N GLY A 47 19.53 -0.29 -0.27
CA GLY A 47 19.11 -1.45 0.50
C GLY A 47 17.62 -1.78 0.31
N ALA A 48 17.29 -3.07 0.25
CA ALA A 48 15.94 -3.56 -0.04
C ALA A 48 14.86 -2.99 0.90
N VAL A 49 15.13 -2.88 2.20
CA VAL A 49 14.19 -2.30 3.17
C VAL A 49 13.81 -0.87 2.81
N LYS A 50 14.80 -0.05 2.42
CA LYS A 50 14.56 1.35 2.03
C LYS A 50 13.86 1.45 0.68
N MET A 51 14.16 0.52 -0.24
CA MET A 51 13.45 0.41 -1.51
C MET A 51 11.95 0.10 -1.30
N LEU A 52 11.65 -0.86 -0.43
CA LEU A 52 10.27 -1.21 -0.08
C LEU A 52 9.52 -0.02 0.54
N SER A 53 10.11 0.65 1.54
CA SER A 53 9.48 1.83 2.17
C SER A 53 9.25 2.99 1.19
N LEU A 54 10.16 3.19 0.22
CA LEU A 54 9.95 4.20 -0.83
C LEU A 54 8.76 3.82 -1.72
N PHE A 55 8.70 2.56 -2.17
CA PHE A 55 7.66 2.11 -3.08
C PHE A 55 6.28 2.19 -2.44
N GLU A 56 6.16 1.74 -1.20
CA GLU A 56 4.95 1.89 -0.41
C GLU A 56 4.53 3.36 -0.30
N ALA A 57 5.47 4.27 -0.05
CA ALA A 57 5.19 5.71 0.07
C ALA A 57 4.65 6.35 -1.23
N VAL A 58 4.80 5.72 -2.39
CA VAL A 58 4.25 6.19 -3.68
C VAL A 58 3.16 5.28 -4.25
N GLY A 59 2.71 4.27 -3.49
CA GLY A 59 1.67 3.34 -3.93
C GLY A 59 2.15 2.29 -4.94
N LEU A 60 3.45 1.98 -4.94
CA LEU A 60 4.03 0.87 -5.69
C LEU A 60 4.25 -0.34 -4.78
N GLU A 61 4.27 -1.52 -5.40
CA GLU A 61 4.64 -2.77 -4.74
C GLU A 61 5.82 -3.43 -5.46
N LEU A 62 6.55 -4.29 -4.75
CA LEU A 62 7.64 -5.09 -5.31
C LEU A 62 7.28 -6.57 -5.21
N LEU A 63 7.22 -7.25 -6.36
CA LEU A 63 6.85 -8.66 -6.44
C LEU A 63 8.07 -9.52 -6.80
N ALA A 64 8.31 -10.57 -6.01
CA ALA A 64 9.30 -11.59 -6.35
C ALA A 64 8.70 -12.61 -7.34
N ARG A 65 9.38 -12.87 -8.45
CA ARG A 65 8.95 -13.80 -9.50
C ARG A 65 10.11 -14.69 -9.94
N PRO A 66 9.85 -15.92 -10.43
CA PRO A 66 10.89 -16.75 -11.02
C PRO A 66 11.61 -16.03 -12.16
N ALA A 67 12.93 -16.21 -12.24
CA ALA A 67 13.73 -15.62 -13.31
C ALA A 67 13.27 -16.13 -14.69
N GLY A 68 13.21 -15.24 -15.68
CA GLY A 68 12.75 -15.57 -17.04
C GLY A 68 11.22 -15.64 -17.18
N HIS A 69 10.46 -15.38 -16.12
CA HIS A 69 9.03 -15.26 -16.19
C HIS A 69 8.64 -14.09 -17.13
N ARG A 70 7.93 -14.43 -18.21
CA ARG A 70 7.31 -13.44 -19.10
C ARG A 70 5.90 -13.19 -18.61
N ARG A 71 5.48 -11.92 -18.60
CA ARG A 71 4.11 -11.55 -18.27
C ARG A 71 3.14 -12.30 -19.20
N THR A 72 2.26 -13.08 -18.61
CA THR A 72 1.21 -13.86 -19.26
C THR A 72 -0.15 -13.23 -19.00
N LEU A 73 -1.18 -13.69 -19.72
CA LEU A 73 -2.56 -13.29 -19.46
C LEU A 73 -2.98 -13.67 -18.02
N ASP A 74 -2.57 -14.84 -17.55
CA ASP A 74 -2.89 -15.34 -16.21
C ASP A 74 -2.35 -14.42 -15.12
N ASP A 75 -1.19 -13.80 -15.35
CA ASP A 75 -0.61 -12.85 -14.41
C ASP A 75 -1.46 -11.58 -14.27
N VAL A 76 -2.00 -11.09 -15.40
CA VAL A 76 -2.88 -9.92 -15.41
C VAL A 76 -4.22 -10.21 -14.72
N LEU A 77 -4.75 -11.42 -14.93
CA LEU A 77 -5.97 -11.87 -14.26
C LEU A 77 -5.75 -11.98 -12.76
N ALA A 78 -4.63 -12.57 -12.32
CA ALA A 78 -4.28 -12.70 -10.90
C ALA A 78 -4.05 -11.34 -10.21
N GLU A 79 -3.39 -10.38 -10.88
CA GLU A 79 -3.23 -9.00 -10.39
C GLU A 79 -4.60 -8.34 -10.14
N SER A 80 -5.56 -8.56 -11.04
CA SER A 80 -6.92 -8.01 -10.95
C SER A 80 -7.73 -8.64 -9.81
N GLU A 81 -7.64 -9.95 -9.65
CA GLU A 81 -8.30 -10.68 -8.56
C GLU A 81 -7.74 -10.30 -7.19
N ALA A 82 -6.41 -10.19 -7.06
CA ALA A 82 -5.75 -9.76 -5.83
C ALA A 82 -6.16 -8.34 -5.42
N GLY A 83 -6.20 -7.40 -6.37
CA GLY A 83 -6.70 -6.04 -6.12
C GLY A 83 -8.16 -6.02 -5.67
N ASN A 84 -9.00 -6.88 -6.25
CA ASN A 84 -10.41 -6.98 -5.89
C ASN A 84 -10.63 -7.63 -4.51
N ALA A 85 -9.81 -8.62 -4.15
CA ALA A 85 -9.83 -9.25 -2.83
C ALA A 85 -9.42 -8.27 -1.73
N ALA A 86 -8.36 -7.49 -1.94
CA ALA A 86 -7.93 -6.43 -1.01
C ALA A 86 -9.01 -5.34 -0.82
N ALA A 87 -9.70 -4.95 -1.91
CA ALA A 87 -10.83 -4.02 -1.84
C ALA A 87 -12.07 -4.60 -1.14
N GLY A 88 -12.27 -5.92 -1.20
CA GLY A 88 -13.35 -6.64 -0.54
C GLY A 88 -13.25 -6.61 0.99
N ASP A 89 -12.04 -6.65 1.54
CA ASP A 89 -11.81 -6.64 3.00
C ASP A 89 -12.07 -5.26 3.61
N LEU A 90 -11.81 -4.17 2.86
CA LEU A 90 -12.23 -2.81 3.22
C LEU A 90 -13.76 -2.63 3.25
N ARG A 91 -14.51 -3.45 2.50
CA ARG A 91 -15.98 -3.44 2.46
C ARG A 91 -16.59 -4.41 3.48
N ARG A 92 -15.97 -4.57 4.66
CA ARG A 92 -16.55 -5.33 5.77
C ARG A 92 -17.91 -4.73 6.13
N ARG A 93 -18.99 -5.40 5.71
CA ARG A 93 -20.37 -5.04 6.08
C ARG A 93 -20.48 -4.94 7.59
N VAL A 94 -20.73 -3.73 8.10
CA VAL A 94 -21.13 -3.52 9.48
C VAL A 94 -22.50 -4.18 9.65
N ARG A 95 -22.52 -5.42 10.17
CA ARG A 95 -23.76 -6.00 10.68
C ARG A 95 -24.09 -5.22 11.95
N HIS A 96 -25.07 -4.33 11.90
CA HIS A 96 -25.66 -3.78 13.12
C HIS A 96 -26.29 -4.95 13.88
N ALA A 97 -25.66 -5.36 14.97
CA ALA A 97 -26.28 -6.26 15.92
C ALA A 97 -27.47 -5.51 16.55
N HIS A 98 -28.69 -5.90 16.20
CA HIS A 98 -29.88 -5.38 16.88
C HIS A 98 -29.84 -5.84 18.35
N HIS A 99 -29.54 -4.90 19.24
CA HIS A 99 -29.73 -5.07 20.68
C HIS A 99 -31.23 -5.01 20.97
N LYS A 100 -31.82 -6.11 21.44
CA LYS A 100 -33.22 -6.16 21.87
C LYS A 100 -33.26 -5.74 23.35
N PRO A 101 -33.86 -4.60 23.72
CA PRO A 101 -33.97 -4.23 25.13
C PRO A 101 -34.98 -5.15 25.81
N GLN A 102 -34.56 -5.78 26.90
CA GLN A 102 -35.43 -6.61 27.74
C GLN A 102 -36.24 -5.68 28.65
N ALA A 103 -37.56 -5.78 28.57
CA ALA A 103 -38.49 -4.93 29.29
C ALA A 103 -38.32 -5.09 30.81
N ALA A 104 -38.11 -3.97 31.50
CA ALA A 104 -38.19 -3.89 32.95
C ALA A 104 -39.63 -4.17 33.40
N THR A 105 -39.84 -5.28 34.09
CA THR A 105 -41.08 -5.56 34.82
C THR A 105 -41.01 -4.84 36.16
N GLY A 106 -41.97 -3.94 36.34
CA GLY A 106 -42.12 -3.11 37.54
C GLY A 106 -42.62 -3.90 38.75
N ARG A 107 -42.34 -3.30 39.92
CA ARG A 107 -42.86 -3.60 41.25
C ARG A 107 -44.37 -3.89 41.27
N ALA A 108 -44.77 -4.80 42.15
CA ALA A 108 -45.96 -4.62 42.98
C ALA A 108 -45.69 -5.26 44.34
N ASP A 109 -45.76 -4.43 45.38
CA ASP A 109 -46.01 -4.83 46.77
C ASP A 109 -47.25 -5.71 46.85
N GLU A 110 -47.30 -6.67 47.77
CA GLU A 110 -48.42 -6.85 48.72
C GLU A 110 -48.18 -8.00 49.72
N ARG A 111 -48.17 -7.59 51.01
CA ARG A 111 -48.55 -8.30 52.26
C ARG A 111 -47.59 -9.28 52.93
#